data_AF-A0A822D0E7-F1
#
_entry.id   AF-A0A822D0E7-F1
#
_cell.length_a   1.000
_cell.length_b   1.000
_cell.length_c   1.000
_cell.angle_alpha   90.00
_cell.angle_beta   90.00
_cell.angle_gamma   90.00
#
_symmetry.space_group_name_H-M   'P 1'
#
loop_
_entity.id
_entity.type
_entity.pdbx_description
1 polymer ?
#
loop_
_entity_poly.entity_id
_entity_poly.type
_entity_poly.pdbx_seq_one_letter_code
_entity_poly.pdbx_strand_id
1 'polypeptide(L)'
;MAMLKLSHVYSFDTMVNILQAMPNLTNLKVDTFFTDCDGYRWAEMRDNYLPKLKIFRLQIHMKLLDKSHNARYVYELVDSFRNRFWLEKTSM
;
A
#
# COMPACT_ATOMS: atom_id res chain seq x y z
N MET A 1 17.03 13.09 3.32
CA MET A 1 15.62 12.62 3.38
C MET A 1 15.56 11.32 2.58
N ALA A 2 15.24 10.18 3.19
CA ALA A 2 15.30 8.88 2.52
C ALA A 2 14.00 8.64 1.73
N MET A 3 14.14 8.35 0.43
CA MET A 3 13.03 8.11 -0.48
C MET A 3 13.23 6.78 -1.20
N LEU A 4 12.16 6.00 -1.30
CA LEU A 4 12.11 4.77 -2.07
C LEU A 4 10.94 4.82 -3.03
N LYS A 5 11.21 4.49 -4.30
CA LYS A 5 10.21 4.24 -5.32
C LYS A 5 10.27 2.76 -5.70
N LEU A 6 9.21 2.04 -5.41
CA LEU A 6 9.03 0.67 -5.88
C LEU A 6 8.10 0.68 -7.08
N SER A 7 8.49 -0.02 -8.14
CA SER A 7 7.71 -0.12 -9.38
C SER A 7 7.69 -1.56 -9.84
N HIS A 8 6.52 -2.03 -10.26
CA HIS A 8 6.34 -3.42 -10.67
C HIS A 8 6.80 -4.38 -9.56
N VAL A 9 6.45 -4.10 -8.31
CA VAL A 9 6.57 -5.13 -7.26
C VAL A 9 5.79 -6.36 -7.73
N TYR A 10 6.18 -7.57 -7.34
CA TYR A 10 5.52 -8.83 -7.70
C TYR A 10 5.01 -9.66 -6.50
N SER A 11 5.33 -9.26 -5.27
CA SER A 11 4.88 -9.95 -4.05
C SER A 11 4.86 -9.00 -2.84
N PHE A 12 3.87 -9.19 -1.97
CA PHE A 12 3.77 -8.47 -0.69
C PHE A 12 4.96 -8.78 0.23
N ASP A 13 5.37 -10.04 0.34
CA ASP A 13 6.47 -10.45 1.22
C ASP A 13 7.81 -9.82 0.82
N THR A 14 8.09 -9.76 -0.49
CA THR A 14 9.29 -9.10 -1.01
C THR A 14 9.30 -7.62 -0.61
N MET A 15 8.15 -6.97 -0.70
CA MET A 15 8.01 -5.58 -0.30
C MET A 15 8.20 -5.40 1.21
N VAL A 16 7.60 -6.24 2.05
CA VAL A 16 7.78 -6.22 3.50
C VAL A 16 9.27 -6.32 3.85
N ASN A 17 10.00 -7.27 3.27
CA ASN A 17 11.42 -7.46 3.52
C ASN A 17 12.25 -6.21 3.16
N ILE A 18 11.94 -5.55 2.04
CA ILE A 18 12.61 -4.31 1.63
C ILE A 18 12.31 -3.17 2.61
N LEU A 19 11.04 -3.01 3.00
CA LEU A 19 10.61 -1.92 3.86
C LEU A 19 11.12 -2.07 5.30
N GLN A 20 11.17 -3.28 5.83
CA GLN A 20 11.77 -3.60 7.13
C GLN A 20 13.25 -3.24 7.20
N ALA A 21 13.99 -3.41 6.10
CA ALA A 21 15.39 -3.02 6.02
C ALA A 21 15.60 -1.49 5.99
N MET A 22 14.52 -0.70 5.89
CA MET A 22 14.57 0.77 5.75
C MET A 22 13.72 1.50 6.81
N PRO A 23 13.98 1.33 8.12
CA PRO A 23 13.16 1.93 9.18
C PRO A 23 13.19 3.47 9.22
N ASN A 24 14.16 4.09 8.56
CA ASN A 24 14.30 5.55 8.45
C ASN A 24 13.64 6.15 7.20
N LEU A 25 12.88 5.35 6.44
CA LEU A 25 12.22 5.80 5.23
C LEU A 25 11.15 6.86 5.57
N THR A 26 11.27 8.04 4.96
CA THR A 26 10.30 9.13 5.17
C THR A 26 9.30 9.24 4.04
N ASN A 27 9.67 8.79 2.84
CA ASN A 27 8.86 8.91 1.63
C ASN A 27 8.83 7.58 0.88
N LEU A 28 7.64 7.05 0.66
CA LEU A 28 7.43 5.81 -0.07
C LEU A 28 6.43 6.03 -1.21
N LYS A 29 6.85 5.70 -2.42
CA LYS A 29 5.96 5.59 -3.59
C LYS A 29 5.96 4.14 -4.08
N VAL A 30 4.78 3.55 -4.16
CA VAL A 30 4.59 2.17 -4.63
C VAL A 30 3.67 2.17 -5.83
N ASP A 31 4.15 1.53 -6.88
CA ASP A 31 3.41 1.24 -8.09
C ASP A 31 3.37 -0.30 -8.23
N THR A 32 2.16 -0.87 -8.12
CA THR A 32 1.94 -2.31 -7.93
C THR A 32 0.80 -2.85 -8.78
N PHE A 33 0.86 -4.15 -9.09
CA PHE A 33 -0.24 -4.92 -9.68
C PHE A 33 -0.91 -5.88 -8.66
N PHE A 34 -0.39 -5.98 -7.43
CA PHE A 34 -1.01 -6.78 -6.36
C PHE A 34 -2.36 -6.20 -5.99
N THR A 35 -3.37 -7.06 -6.03
CA THR A 35 -4.69 -6.77 -5.47
C THR A 35 -4.87 -7.40 -4.08
N ASP A 36 -3.98 -8.34 -3.71
CA ASP A 36 -3.92 -9.10 -2.46
C ASP A 36 -3.36 -8.31 -1.26
N CYS A 37 -3.09 -7.02 -1.43
CA CYS A 37 -2.73 -6.12 -0.35
C CYS A 37 -3.80 -5.03 -0.19
N ASP A 38 -4.68 -5.25 0.77
CA ASP A 38 -5.76 -4.34 1.13
C ASP A 38 -5.27 -3.16 2.00
N GLY A 39 -6.15 -2.20 2.26
CA GLY A 39 -5.86 -1.01 3.05
C GLY A 39 -5.53 -1.30 4.52
N TYR A 40 -5.94 -2.44 5.08
CA TYR A 40 -5.59 -2.83 6.44
C TYR A 40 -4.15 -3.34 6.52
N ARG A 41 -3.75 -4.19 5.58
CA ARG A 41 -2.37 -4.68 5.47
C ARG A 41 -1.37 -3.55 5.27
N TRP A 42 -1.72 -2.58 4.42
CA TRP A 42 -0.89 -1.39 4.25
C TRP A 42 -0.79 -0.54 5.53
N ALA A 43 -1.87 -0.47 6.31
CA ALA A 43 -1.87 0.24 7.58
C ALA A 43 -0.93 -0.42 8.59
N GLU A 44 -1.07 -1.74 8.75
CA GLU A 44 -0.21 -2.56 9.60
C GLU A 44 1.27 -2.42 9.22
N MET A 45 1.60 -2.48 7.93
CA MET A 45 2.99 -2.31 7.49
C MET A 45 3.56 -0.94 7.83
N ARG A 46 2.77 0.14 7.69
CA ARG A 46 3.27 1.48 8.03
C ARG A 46 3.62 1.54 9.51
N ASP A 47 2.71 1.08 10.36
CA ASP A 47 2.85 1.22 11.80
C ASP A 47 3.95 0.29 12.36
N ASN A 48 4.15 -0.89 11.76
CA ASN A 48 5.17 -1.85 12.21
C ASN A 48 6.56 -1.63 11.61
N TYR A 49 6.66 -1.22 10.34
CA TYR A 49 7.93 -1.23 9.61
C TYR A 49 8.44 0.16 9.24
N LEU A 50 7.56 1.16 9.16
CA LEU A 50 7.89 2.48 8.63
C LEU A 50 7.47 3.61 9.59
N PRO A 51 7.96 3.63 10.84
CA PRO A 51 7.51 4.58 11.87
C PRO A 51 7.80 6.05 11.52
N LYS A 52 8.77 6.30 10.64
CA LYS A 52 9.16 7.66 10.21
C LYS A 52 8.50 8.08 8.88
N LEU A 53 7.58 7.28 8.35
CA LEU A 53 6.95 7.57 7.06
C LEU A 53 6.02 8.78 7.17
N LYS A 54 6.36 9.82 6.41
CA LYS A 54 5.58 11.06 6.32
C LYS A 54 4.72 11.07 5.07
N ILE A 55 5.28 10.61 3.95
CA ILE A 55 4.62 10.64 2.64
C ILE A 55 4.48 9.22 2.13
N PHE A 56 3.25 8.78 1.90
CA PHE A 56 2.93 7.51 1.27
C PHE A 56 2.08 7.74 0.03
N ARG A 57 2.50 7.17 -1.11
CA ARG A 57 1.75 7.21 -2.37
C ARG A 57 1.65 5.81 -2.92
N LEU A 58 0.43 5.32 -3.09
CA LEU A 58 0.13 3.99 -3.63
C LEU A 58 -0.63 4.13 -4.94
N GLN A 59 -0.16 3.42 -5.96
CA GLN A 59 -0.83 3.27 -7.24
C GLN A 59 -0.99 1.77 -7.53
N ILE A 60 -2.24 1.31 -7.61
CA ILE A 60 -2.58 -0.09 -7.89
C ILE A 60 -3.09 -0.16 -9.34
N HIS A 61 -2.40 -0.95 -10.15
CA HIS A 61 -2.79 -1.25 -11.52
C HIS A 61 -3.57 -2.55 -11.55
N MET A 62 -4.89 -2.42 -11.60
CA MET A 62 -5.78 -3.56 -11.74
C MET A 62 -5.75 -4.06 -13.19
N LYS A 63 -5.01 -5.13 -13.48
CA LYS A 63 -5.23 -5.91 -14.70
C LYS A 63 -6.52 -6.70 -14.51
N LEU A 64 -7.60 -6.24 -15.13
CA LEU A 64 -8.93 -6.85 -15.11
C LEU A 64 -8.85 -8.37 -15.39
N LEU A 65 -8.85 -9.18 -14.32
CA LEU A 65 -9.02 -10.64 -14.39
C LEU A 65 -10.49 -10.98 -14.61
N ASP A 66 -10.96 -10.87 -15.84
CA ASP A 66 -12.31 -11.22 -16.29
C ASP A 66 -13.50 -10.46 -15.63
N LYS A 67 -14.50 -10.09 -16.43
CA LYS A 67 -15.43 -8.99 -16.10
C LYS A 67 -16.46 -9.31 -14.99
N SER A 68 -16.65 -10.58 -14.64
CA SER A 68 -17.73 -11.02 -13.74
C SER A 68 -17.32 -11.22 -12.28
N HIS A 69 -16.05 -11.51 -11.99
CA HIS A 69 -15.55 -11.71 -10.61
C HIS A 69 -14.96 -10.44 -9.98
N ASN A 70 -14.73 -9.37 -10.77
CA ASN A 70 -13.94 -8.23 -10.33
C ASN A 70 -14.68 -7.13 -9.56
N ALA A 71 -15.95 -6.84 -9.85
CA ALA A 71 -16.57 -5.62 -9.32
C ALA A 71 -16.69 -5.63 -7.78
N ARG A 72 -17.10 -6.77 -7.21
CA ARG A 72 -17.18 -6.97 -5.76
C ARG A 72 -15.80 -6.88 -5.11
N TYR A 73 -14.82 -7.52 -5.71
CA TYR A 73 -13.46 -7.53 -5.19
C TYR A 73 -12.81 -6.14 -5.22
N VAL A 74 -13.01 -5.38 -6.30
CA VAL A 74 -12.58 -3.97 -6.38
C VAL A 74 -13.30 -3.13 -5.32
N TYR A 75 -14.59 -3.37 -5.09
CA TYR A 75 -15.34 -2.67 -4.05
C TYR A 75 -14.78 -2.99 -2.66
N GLU A 76 -14.57 -4.26 -2.32
CA GLU A 76 -13.98 -4.69 -1.05
C GLU A 76 -12.56 -4.13 -0.86
N LEU A 77 -11.75 -4.12 -1.93
CA LEU A 77 -10.43 -3.51 -1.92
C LEU A 77 -10.51 -2.01 -1.65
N VAL A 78 -11.34 -1.26 -2.36
CA VAL A 78 -11.51 0.19 -2.13
C VAL A 78 -12.05 0.45 -0.73
N ASP A 79 -13.00 -0.35 -0.26
CA ASP A 79 -13.61 -0.21 1.06
C ASP A 79 -12.59 -0.45 2.18
N SER A 80 -11.64 -1.37 1.99
CA SER A 80 -10.55 -1.59 2.95
C SER A 80 -9.66 -0.36 3.17
N PHE A 81 -9.58 0.56 2.20
CA PHE A 81 -8.87 1.85 2.34
C PHE A 81 -9.72 2.93 3.02
N ARG A 82 -11.02 2.69 3.28
CA ARG A 82 -11.91 3.62 3.99
C ARG A 82 -11.89 3.38 5.51
N ASN A 83 -10.71 3.17 6.07
CA ASN A 83 -10.54 2.97 7.50
C ASN A 83 -9.88 4.21 8.16
N ARG A 84 -9.94 4.29 9.49
CA ARG A 84 -9.45 5.45 10.27
C ARG A 84 -8.02 5.83 9.91
N PHE A 85 -7.13 4.86 9.69
CA PHE A 85 -5.74 5.14 9.36
C PHE A 85 -5.59 6.00 8.09
N TRP A 86 -6.43 5.76 7.08
CA TRP A 86 -6.39 6.48 5.80
C TRP A 86 -7.24 7.75 5.84
N LEU A 87 -8.32 7.75 6.62
CA LEU A 87 -9.26 8.87 6.71
C LEU A 87 -8.80 9.96 7.67
N GLU A 88 -8.08 9.62 8.75
CA GLU A 88 -7.66 10.58 9.79
C GLU A 88 -6.37 11.34 9.42
N LYS A 89 -5.94 11.31 8.15
CA LYS A 89 -4.71 11.96 7.66
C LYS A 89 -4.91 12.95 6.50
N THR A 90 -6.00 13.71 6.53
CA THR A 90 -6.16 14.98 5.78
C THR A 90 -6.12 16.22 6.68
N SER A 91 -5.78 16.07 7.96
CA SER A 91 -5.71 17.19 8.91
C SER A 91 -4.47 17.11 9.82
N MET A 92 -3.27 17.13 9.23
CA MET A 92 -2.04 17.61 9.89
C MET A 92 -1.14 18.28 8.86
#